data_AF-A0A2E0ZLQ9-F1
#
_entry.id   AF-A0A2E0ZLQ9-F1
#
_cell.length_a   1.000
_cell.length_b   1.000
_cell.length_c   1.000
_cell.angle_alpha   90.00
_cell.angle_beta   90.00
_cell.angle_gamma   90.00
#
_symmetry.space_group_name_H-M   'P 1'
#
loop_
_entity.id
_entity.type
_entity.pdbx_description
1 polymer ?
#
loop_
_entity_poly.entity_id
_entity_poly.type
_entity_poly.pdbx_seq_one_letter_code
_entity_poly.pdbx_strand_id
1 'polypeptide(L)'
;MSDAVPQANEPQEQSATPPQKKRRSVRIAGLLLIIFSVLVGWFLLIAFLGWQSGQQALQDKQVAQLDRQITLAEDDIAQGNYRLALTRLEWVLERDSGSAQAKTLQEQALAGMGATPEPTPVTAVTVTPASTRLPTATPGSIGSPSDELLRIQRLVATKYWEEALPALIAFQQQFPSFEREETDQLLYDVYMNYGLDLISGEKVELGMYYLTQAKQLGDLPQSARDYQTWAELYTQGISFYGVNWDASAYYFRDLCLAAPFYQSSCDHLITALVSLGDQYAFAQDWCPAQNLYNEAISYQTTAELNNKRTEAQENCLLATPTPSEPITDTVPITDTAPFEGDPFILPTETPETP
;
A
#
# COMPACT_ATOMS: atom_id res chain seq x y z
N MET A 1 -89.99 -59.44 68.53
CA MET A 1 -88.60 -59.33 69.00
C MET A 1 -87.73 -59.59 67.79
N SER A 2 -87.39 -58.47 67.15
CA SER A 2 -86.42 -58.36 66.06
C SER A 2 -85.02 -58.63 66.60
N ASP A 3 -84.12 -59.09 65.73
CA ASP A 3 -82.68 -58.75 65.63
C ASP A 3 -82.01 -59.87 64.81
N ALA A 4 -81.92 -59.72 63.49
CA ALA A 4 -80.89 -58.99 62.73
C ALA A 4 -79.55 -59.74 62.67
N VAL A 5 -79.34 -60.36 61.50
CA VAL A 5 -78.16 -61.13 61.05
C VAL A 5 -76.93 -60.21 60.92
N PRO A 6 -75.71 -60.67 61.28
CA PRO A 6 -74.51 -59.88 61.10
C PRO A 6 -74.00 -59.94 59.65
N GLN A 7 -73.82 -58.77 59.02
CA GLN A 7 -73.13 -58.62 57.74
C GLN A 7 -71.61 -58.69 57.91
N ALA A 8 -70.97 -59.43 57.00
CA ALA A 8 -69.54 -59.53 56.85
C ALA A 8 -68.94 -58.22 56.28
N ASN A 9 -67.82 -57.80 56.86
CA ASN A 9 -66.98 -56.70 56.36
C ASN A 9 -66.18 -57.17 55.14
N GLU A 10 -66.37 -56.52 53.99
CA GLU A 10 -65.41 -56.51 52.88
C GLU A 10 -64.33 -55.43 53.09
N PRO A 11 -63.09 -55.64 52.61
CA PRO A 11 -62.01 -54.66 52.78
C PRO A 11 -62.21 -53.45 51.85
N GLN A 12 -62.05 -52.25 52.40
CA GLN A 12 -61.92 -51.01 51.61
C GLN A 12 -60.61 -51.02 50.82
N GLU A 13 -60.74 -50.90 49.50
CA GLU A 13 -59.64 -50.73 48.56
C GLU A 13 -59.05 -49.31 48.68
N GLN A 14 -57.85 -49.21 49.25
CA GLN A 14 -57.03 -48.00 49.23
C GLN A 14 -56.46 -47.75 47.83
N SER A 15 -56.77 -46.56 47.31
CA SER A 15 -55.89 -45.62 46.59
C SER A 15 -54.74 -46.17 45.72
N ALA A 16 -54.80 -45.91 44.41
CA ALA A 16 -53.61 -45.58 43.61
C ALA A 16 -53.95 -44.71 42.39
N THR A 17 -53.90 -43.38 42.53
CA THR A 17 -53.78 -42.48 41.38
C THR A 17 -52.32 -42.50 40.89
N PRO A 18 -52.03 -42.70 39.59
CA PRO A 18 -50.66 -42.70 39.10
C PRO A 18 -50.07 -41.27 39.11
N PRO A 19 -48.75 -41.11 39.27
CA PRO A 19 -48.13 -39.81 39.50
C PRO A 19 -48.09 -38.98 38.21
N GLN A 20 -48.75 -37.82 38.20
CA GLN A 20 -48.71 -36.81 37.13
C GLN A 20 -47.36 -36.05 37.04
N LYS A 21 -46.21 -36.70 37.24
CA LYS A 21 -44.89 -36.03 37.22
C LYS A 21 -44.27 -35.89 35.81
N LYS A 22 -44.71 -36.66 34.80
CA LYS A 22 -44.13 -36.63 33.44
C LYS A 22 -44.48 -35.42 32.58
N ARG A 23 -45.56 -34.66 32.88
CA ARG A 23 -46.01 -33.53 32.05
C ARG A 23 -45.26 -32.21 32.32
N ARG A 24 -44.69 -32.02 33.52
CA ARG A 24 -43.94 -30.81 33.86
C ARG A 24 -42.52 -30.81 33.28
N SER A 25 -41.82 -31.95 33.28
CA SER A 25 -40.47 -32.06 32.71
C SER A 25 -40.47 -31.86 31.19
N VAL A 26 -41.47 -32.36 30.47
CA VAL A 26 -41.60 -32.14 29.01
C VAL A 26 -41.90 -30.68 28.69
N ARG A 27 -42.68 -29.98 29.51
CA ARG A 27 -42.94 -28.54 29.35
C ARG A 27 -41.71 -27.69 29.62
N ILE A 28 -40.92 -28.04 30.63
CA ILE A 28 -39.65 -27.36 30.96
C ILE A 28 -38.62 -27.63 29.85
N ALA A 29 -38.50 -28.86 29.37
CA ALA A 29 -37.61 -29.21 28.27
C ALA A 29 -37.98 -28.48 26.97
N GLY A 30 -39.27 -28.39 26.64
CA GLY A 30 -39.74 -27.62 25.48
C GLY A 30 -39.44 -26.12 25.61
N LEU A 31 -39.60 -25.55 26.81
CA LEU A 31 -39.30 -24.14 27.08
C LEU A 31 -37.79 -23.85 27.01
N LEU A 32 -36.94 -24.75 27.53
CA LEU A 32 -35.48 -24.66 27.38
C LEU A 32 -35.04 -24.75 25.91
N LEU A 33 -35.69 -25.59 25.09
CA LEU A 33 -35.39 -25.71 23.66
C LEU A 33 -35.78 -24.43 22.89
N ILE A 34 -36.89 -23.80 23.24
CA ILE A 34 -37.30 -22.50 22.68
C ILE A 34 -36.29 -21.41 23.05
N ILE A 35 -35.89 -21.33 24.33
CA ILE A 35 -34.88 -20.36 24.78
C ILE A 35 -33.55 -20.59 24.05
N PHE A 36 -33.10 -21.84 23.92
CA PHE A 36 -31.89 -22.19 23.20
C PHE A 36 -31.98 -21.78 21.72
N SER A 37 -33.11 -22.05 21.05
CA SER A 37 -33.35 -21.64 19.67
C SER A 37 -33.30 -20.12 19.49
N VAL A 38 -33.90 -19.37 20.42
CA VAL A 38 -33.86 -17.89 20.40
C VAL A 38 -32.43 -17.37 20.61
N LEU A 39 -31.67 -17.94 21.54
CA LEU A 39 -30.27 -17.55 21.78
C LEU A 39 -29.39 -17.84 20.57
N VAL A 40 -29.53 -19.02 19.96
CA VAL A 40 -28.80 -19.37 18.72
C VAL A 40 -29.19 -18.45 17.58
N GLY A 41 -30.49 -18.18 17.39
CA GLY A 41 -30.97 -17.26 16.36
C GLY A 41 -30.44 -15.84 16.55
N TRP A 42 -30.38 -15.35 17.79
CA TRP A 42 -29.84 -14.03 18.10
C TRP A 42 -28.33 -13.95 17.87
N PHE A 43 -27.59 -14.99 18.25
CA PHE A 43 -26.14 -15.09 17.99
C PHE A 43 -25.83 -15.09 16.49
N LEU A 44 -26.57 -15.88 15.69
CA LEU A 44 -26.42 -15.90 14.23
C LEU A 44 -26.72 -14.54 13.59
N LEU A 45 -27.69 -13.80 14.12
CA LEU A 45 -28.06 -12.48 13.61
C LEU A 45 -26.93 -11.46 13.86
N ILE A 46 -26.31 -11.47 15.05
CA ILE A 46 -25.15 -10.62 15.36
C ILE A 46 -23.96 -10.97 14.46
N ALA A 47 -23.67 -12.27 14.28
CA ALA A 47 -22.60 -12.72 13.39
C ALA A 47 -22.83 -12.27 11.93
N PHE A 48 -24.07 -12.37 11.45
CA PHE A 48 -24.44 -11.93 10.09
C PHE A 48 -24.29 -10.41 9.91
N LEU A 49 -24.76 -9.61 10.88
CA LEU A 49 -24.63 -8.15 10.83
C LEU A 49 -23.16 -7.70 10.86
N GLY A 50 -22.31 -8.34 11.67
CA GLY A 50 -20.88 -8.06 11.72
C GLY A 50 -20.15 -8.43 10.42
N TRP A 51 -20.56 -9.53 9.77
CA TRP A 51 -20.01 -9.90 8.46
C TRP A 51 -20.42 -8.91 7.36
N GLN A 52 -21.69 -8.50 7.34
CA GLN A 52 -22.20 -7.55 6.35
C GLN A 52 -21.59 -6.15 6.51
N SER A 53 -21.48 -5.62 7.73
CA SER A 53 -20.86 -4.32 7.98
C SER A 53 -19.36 -4.32 7.63
N GLY A 54 -18.67 -5.43 7.92
CA GLY A 54 -17.29 -5.63 7.52
C GLY A 54 -17.11 -5.55 6.00
N GLN A 55 -17.93 -6.29 5.23
CA GLN A 55 -17.86 -6.27 3.77
C GLN A 55 -18.12 -4.89 3.16
N GLN A 56 -19.06 -4.13 3.72
CA GLN A 56 -19.33 -2.75 3.26
C GLN A 56 -18.13 -1.83 3.52
N ALA A 57 -17.54 -1.87 4.71
CA ALA A 57 -16.38 -1.04 5.03
C ALA A 57 -15.15 -1.33 4.15
N LEU A 58 -15.00 -2.58 3.69
CA LEU A 58 -13.94 -2.95 2.74
C LEU A 58 -14.19 -2.34 1.37
N GLN A 59 -15.42 -2.42 0.87
CA GLN A 59 -15.82 -1.83 -0.40
C GLN A 59 -15.62 -0.31 -0.38
N ASP A 60 -16.04 0.35 0.69
CA ASP A 60 -15.89 1.81 0.83
C ASP A 60 -14.41 2.24 0.78
N LYS A 61 -13.51 1.50 1.45
CA LYS A 61 -12.08 1.78 1.41
C LYS A 61 -11.46 1.55 0.03
N GLN A 62 -11.86 0.48 -0.66
CA GLN A 62 -11.39 0.21 -2.01
C GLN A 62 -11.84 1.33 -2.96
N VAL A 63 -13.13 1.68 -2.95
CA VAL A 63 -13.67 2.79 -3.76
C VAL A 63 -12.93 4.09 -3.48
N ALA A 64 -12.70 4.43 -2.20
CA ALA A 64 -11.95 5.64 -1.83
C ALA A 64 -10.50 5.63 -2.35
N GLN A 65 -9.85 4.47 -2.42
CA GLN A 65 -8.50 4.35 -3.00
C GLN A 65 -8.54 4.54 -4.53
N LEU A 66 -9.51 3.95 -5.22
CA LEU A 66 -9.69 4.16 -6.66
C LEU A 66 -9.97 5.63 -6.97
N ASP A 67 -10.91 6.26 -6.27
CA ASP A 67 -11.27 7.67 -6.44
C ASP A 67 -10.06 8.59 -6.23
N ARG A 68 -9.25 8.32 -5.19
CA ARG A 68 -8.01 9.04 -4.95
C ARG A 68 -7.06 8.95 -6.15
N GLN A 69 -6.87 7.74 -6.71
CA GLN A 69 -5.97 7.56 -7.85
C GLN A 69 -6.49 8.26 -9.11
N ILE A 70 -7.82 8.32 -9.30
CA ILE A 70 -8.44 9.09 -10.37
C ILE A 70 -8.17 10.59 -10.18
N THR A 71 -8.40 11.15 -8.99
CA THR A 71 -8.12 12.56 -8.70
C THR A 71 -6.65 12.91 -8.90
N LEU A 72 -5.73 12.03 -8.47
CA LEU A 72 -4.30 12.24 -8.71
C LEU A 72 -3.97 12.19 -10.21
N ALA A 73 -4.59 11.31 -10.98
CA ALA A 73 -4.40 11.28 -12.43
C ALA A 73 -4.92 12.54 -13.14
N GLU A 74 -6.01 13.15 -12.64
CA GLU A 74 -6.51 14.44 -13.13
C GLU A 74 -5.48 15.56 -12.91
N ASP A 75 -4.89 15.62 -11.71
CA ASP A 75 -3.82 16.57 -11.38
C ASP A 75 -2.57 16.32 -12.24
N ASP A 76 -2.18 15.05 -12.42
CA ASP A 76 -1.08 14.65 -13.29
C ASP A 76 -1.31 15.13 -14.74
N ILE A 77 -2.53 14.99 -15.28
CA ILE A 77 -2.89 15.50 -16.61
C ILE A 77 -2.81 17.02 -16.66
N ALA A 78 -3.30 17.72 -15.63
CA ALA A 78 -3.26 19.17 -15.53
C ALA A 78 -1.83 19.72 -15.49
N GLN A 79 -0.91 18.97 -14.89
CA GLN A 79 0.52 19.28 -14.81
C GLN A 79 1.34 18.78 -16.02
N GLY A 80 0.71 18.10 -16.99
CA GLY A 80 1.38 17.52 -18.15
C GLY A 80 2.15 16.22 -17.89
N ASN A 81 2.00 15.62 -16.70
CA ASN A 81 2.59 14.33 -16.31
C ASN A 81 1.81 13.14 -16.90
N TYR A 82 1.55 13.14 -18.22
CA TYR A 82 0.65 12.19 -18.87
C TYR A 82 1.03 10.72 -18.68
N ARG A 83 2.34 10.39 -18.68
CA ARG A 83 2.80 9.01 -18.45
C ARG A 83 2.44 8.49 -17.05
N LEU A 84 2.57 9.36 -16.04
CA LEU A 84 2.21 8.99 -14.67
C LEU A 84 0.69 8.85 -14.54
N ALA A 85 -0.07 9.80 -15.10
CA ALA A 85 -1.53 9.70 -15.15
C ALA A 85 -1.99 8.37 -15.76
N LEU A 86 -1.40 7.96 -16.89
CA LEU A 86 -1.74 6.69 -17.53
C LEU A 86 -1.44 5.48 -16.65
N THR A 87 -0.31 5.50 -15.93
CA THR A 87 0.06 4.42 -15.00
C THR A 87 -0.99 4.29 -13.88
N ARG A 88 -1.43 5.41 -13.31
CA ARG A 88 -2.50 5.43 -12.29
C ARG A 88 -3.82 4.91 -12.85
N LEU A 89 -4.20 5.38 -14.02
CA LEU A 89 -5.47 5.02 -14.67
C LEU A 89 -5.49 3.55 -15.10
N GLU A 90 -4.37 3.00 -15.56
CA GLU A 90 -4.25 1.57 -15.84
C GLU A 90 -4.46 0.73 -14.58
N TRP A 91 -3.83 1.11 -13.47
CA TRP A 91 -4.03 0.46 -12.18
C TRP A 91 -5.49 0.52 -11.70
N VAL A 92 -6.17 1.64 -11.92
CA VAL A 92 -7.60 1.81 -11.63
C VAL A 92 -8.45 0.91 -12.53
N LEU A 93 -8.22 0.91 -13.85
CA LEU A 93 -9.02 0.15 -14.82
C LEU A 93 -8.83 -1.37 -14.73
N GLU A 94 -7.69 -1.83 -14.21
CA GLU A 94 -7.47 -3.23 -13.85
C GLU A 94 -8.45 -3.69 -12.74
N ARG A 95 -8.79 -2.79 -11.81
CA ARG A 95 -9.66 -3.05 -10.66
C ARG A 95 -11.13 -2.72 -10.92
N ASP A 96 -11.38 -1.60 -11.59
CA ASP A 96 -12.70 -1.17 -12.04
C ASP A 96 -12.68 -0.86 -13.54
N SER A 97 -12.78 -1.93 -14.34
CA SER A 97 -12.91 -1.84 -15.80
C SER A 97 -14.19 -1.10 -16.25
N GLY A 98 -15.14 -0.86 -15.35
CA GLY A 98 -16.39 -0.15 -15.61
C GLY A 98 -16.31 1.37 -15.46
N SER A 99 -15.23 1.90 -14.86
CA SER A 99 -15.09 3.34 -14.60
C SER A 99 -15.11 4.17 -15.88
N ALA A 100 -16.20 4.91 -16.10
CA ALA A 100 -16.33 5.81 -17.24
C ALA A 100 -15.35 6.99 -17.14
N GLN A 101 -15.18 7.55 -15.94
CA GLN A 101 -14.28 8.67 -15.68
C GLN A 101 -12.82 8.30 -15.98
N ALA A 102 -12.35 7.12 -15.51
CA ALA A 102 -10.98 6.70 -15.76
C ALA A 102 -10.69 6.51 -17.26
N LYS A 103 -11.65 5.99 -18.04
CA LYS A 103 -11.51 5.87 -19.50
C LYS A 103 -11.42 7.23 -20.19
N THR A 104 -12.26 8.19 -19.81
CA THR A 104 -12.22 9.55 -20.37
C THR A 104 -10.88 10.23 -20.08
N LEU A 105 -10.36 10.11 -18.86
CA LEU A 105 -9.05 10.66 -18.51
C LEU A 105 -7.91 9.95 -19.24
N GLN A 106 -8.02 8.65 -19.49
CA GLN A 106 -7.02 7.90 -20.25
C GLN A 106 -6.93 8.40 -21.69
N GLU A 107 -8.07 8.63 -22.34
CA GLU A 107 -8.12 9.24 -23.68
C GLU A 107 -7.52 10.65 -23.70
N GLN A 108 -7.81 11.46 -22.66
CA GLN A 108 -7.24 12.80 -22.52
C GLN A 108 -5.71 12.77 -22.35
N ALA A 109 -5.19 11.86 -21.51
CA ALA A 109 -3.76 11.71 -21.30
C ALA A 109 -3.03 11.22 -22.56
N LEU A 110 -3.63 10.28 -23.31
CA LEU A 110 -3.09 9.82 -24.60
C LEU A 110 -3.06 10.94 -25.64
N ALA A 111 -4.11 11.76 -25.71
CA ALA A 111 -4.15 12.93 -26.59
C ALA A 111 -3.08 13.96 -26.20
N GLY A 112 -2.88 14.20 -24.90
CA GLY A 112 -1.83 15.08 -24.38
C GLY A 112 -0.41 14.61 -24.73
N MET A 113 -0.13 13.31 -24.63
CA MET A 113 1.15 12.75 -25.10
C MET A 113 1.36 12.95 -26.60
N GLY A 114 0.31 12.79 -27.41
CA GLY A 114 0.38 12.98 -28.87
C GLY A 114 0.45 14.45 -29.32
N ALA A 115 0.06 15.40 -28.47
CA ALA A 115 0.09 16.85 -28.74
C ALA A 115 1.42 17.51 -28.33
N THR A 116 2.31 16.77 -27.66
CA THR A 116 3.68 17.24 -27.40
C THR A 116 4.40 17.31 -28.76
N PRO A 117 5.02 18.43 -29.15
CA PRO A 117 5.67 18.55 -30.44
C PRO A 117 6.72 17.45 -30.58
N GLU A 118 6.45 16.51 -31.47
CA GLU A 118 7.43 15.58 -31.99
C GLU A 118 8.61 16.40 -32.51
N PRO A 119 9.87 16.14 -32.10
CA PRO A 119 11.01 16.72 -32.82
C PRO A 119 10.82 16.36 -34.28
N THR A 120 10.88 17.39 -35.14
CA THR A 120 10.58 17.35 -36.58
C THR A 120 10.90 15.99 -37.21
N PRO A 121 9.97 15.39 -37.98
CA PRO A 121 10.19 14.08 -38.57
C PRO A 121 11.44 14.13 -39.46
N VAL A 122 12.55 13.57 -38.96
CA VAL A 122 13.63 13.12 -39.82
C VAL A 122 13.03 11.99 -40.64
N THR A 123 12.93 12.22 -41.94
CA THR A 123 12.35 11.32 -42.94
C THR A 123 12.54 9.84 -42.57
N ALA A 124 11.43 9.15 -42.31
CA ALA A 124 11.41 7.74 -42.01
C ALA A 124 12.06 6.95 -43.16
N VAL A 125 13.27 6.44 -42.90
CA VAL A 125 13.79 5.29 -43.63
C VAL A 125 13.26 4.06 -42.92
N THR A 126 12.36 3.33 -43.58
CA THR A 126 11.88 2.03 -43.12
C THR A 126 13.06 1.08 -42.97
N VAL A 127 13.51 0.85 -41.74
CA VAL A 127 14.38 -0.28 -41.39
C VAL A 127 13.60 -1.23 -40.50
N THR A 128 13.33 -2.42 -41.06
CA THR A 128 12.88 -3.63 -40.37
C THR A 128 13.70 -3.84 -39.08
N PRO A 129 13.09 -4.26 -37.95
CA PRO A 129 13.84 -4.54 -36.74
C PRO A 129 14.60 -5.85 -36.93
N ALA A 130 15.81 -5.77 -37.47
CA ALA A 130 16.82 -6.78 -37.24
C ALA A 130 17.44 -6.51 -35.87
N SER A 131 17.37 -7.48 -34.97
CA SER A 131 18.13 -7.52 -33.72
C SER A 131 19.63 -7.53 -34.05
N THR A 132 20.15 -6.36 -34.40
CA THR A 132 21.56 -6.12 -34.63
C THR A 132 21.99 -5.31 -33.43
N ARG A 133 22.65 -5.97 -32.47
CA ARG A 133 23.38 -5.27 -31.42
C ARG A 133 24.20 -4.18 -32.09
N LEU A 134 23.97 -2.91 -31.72
CA LEU A 134 24.87 -1.85 -32.11
C LEU A 134 26.29 -2.26 -31.65
N PRO A 135 27.32 -2.01 -32.47
CA PRO A 135 28.67 -2.40 -32.10
C PRO A 135 29.05 -1.78 -30.76
N THR A 136 29.38 -2.65 -29.80
CA THR A 136 30.00 -2.31 -28.53
C THR A 136 31.15 -1.32 -28.76
N ALA A 137 31.16 -0.26 -27.97
CA ALA A 137 32.20 0.76 -27.96
C ALA A 137 33.59 0.10 -27.94
N THR A 138 34.34 0.24 -29.03
CA THR A 138 35.79 0.11 -29.00
C THR A 138 36.32 1.46 -28.55
N PRO A 139 37.12 1.55 -27.45
CA PRO A 139 37.84 2.77 -27.11
C PRO A 139 38.86 3.07 -28.21
N GLY A 140 38.42 3.79 -29.23
CA GLY A 140 39.24 4.29 -30.33
C GLY A 140 39.24 5.80 -30.32
N SER A 141 40.29 6.41 -30.87
CA SER A 141 40.34 7.86 -31.07
C SER A 141 39.14 8.27 -31.92
N ILE A 142 38.17 8.98 -31.32
CA ILE A 142 37.06 9.60 -32.06
C ILE A 142 37.68 10.53 -33.11
N GLY A 143 37.48 10.21 -34.40
CA GLY A 143 38.12 10.93 -35.49
C GLY A 143 37.49 12.30 -35.79
N SER A 144 36.21 12.45 -35.49
CA SER A 144 35.40 13.64 -35.78
C SER A 144 34.36 13.84 -34.66
N PRO A 145 34.44 14.95 -33.88
CA PRO A 145 33.48 15.22 -32.80
C PRO A 145 32.03 15.30 -33.28
N SER A 146 31.78 15.86 -34.47
CA SER A 146 30.43 15.98 -35.02
C SER A 146 29.81 14.62 -35.39
N ASP A 147 30.60 13.71 -35.96
CA ASP A 147 30.10 12.38 -36.35
C ASP A 147 29.77 11.52 -35.13
N GLU A 148 30.56 11.66 -34.07
CA GLU A 148 30.32 10.95 -32.81
C GLU A 148 29.13 11.53 -32.05
N LEU A 149 28.97 12.86 -31.98
CA LEU A 149 27.79 13.47 -31.37
C LEU A 149 26.51 13.02 -32.08
N LEU A 150 26.50 12.99 -33.42
CA LEU A 150 25.38 12.48 -34.20
C LEU A 150 25.09 10.99 -33.93
N ARG A 151 26.12 10.17 -33.70
CA ARG A 151 25.95 8.77 -33.28
C ARG A 151 25.30 8.68 -31.90
N ILE A 152 25.73 9.49 -30.95
CA ILE A 152 25.16 9.53 -29.59
C ILE A 152 23.71 10.00 -29.62
N GLN A 153 23.38 11.07 -30.36
CA GLN A 153 22.00 11.54 -30.55
C GLN A 153 21.08 10.42 -31.06
N ARG A 154 21.56 9.56 -31.97
CA ARG A 154 20.79 8.38 -32.42
C ARG A 154 20.58 7.35 -31.30
N LEU A 155 21.57 7.12 -30.44
CA LEU A 155 21.38 6.26 -29.26
C LEU A 155 20.32 6.83 -28.32
N VAL A 156 20.36 8.14 -28.07
CA VAL A 156 19.36 8.85 -27.23
C VAL A 156 17.97 8.75 -27.86
N ALA A 157 17.84 9.06 -29.15
CA ALA A 157 16.57 8.99 -29.87
C ALA A 157 15.97 7.57 -29.91
N THR A 158 16.82 6.54 -29.95
CA THR A 158 16.41 5.12 -29.89
C THR A 158 16.27 4.58 -28.47
N LYS A 159 16.48 5.43 -27.45
CA LYS A 159 16.38 5.09 -26.01
C LYS A 159 17.36 4.00 -25.56
N TYR A 160 18.50 3.86 -26.24
CA TYR A 160 19.57 2.95 -25.83
C TYR A 160 20.43 3.57 -24.73
N TRP A 161 19.81 3.80 -23.56
CA TRP A 161 20.42 4.52 -22.45
C TRP A 161 21.72 3.89 -21.93
N GLU A 162 21.76 2.56 -21.85
CA GLU A 162 22.93 1.78 -21.42
C GLU A 162 24.17 2.05 -22.29
N GLU A 163 23.95 2.36 -23.58
CA GLU A 163 25.02 2.68 -24.52
C GLU A 163 25.23 4.20 -24.64
N ALA A 164 24.16 4.99 -24.58
CA ALA A 164 24.18 6.44 -24.74
C ALA A 164 24.93 7.14 -23.61
N LEU A 165 24.65 6.77 -22.36
CA LEU A 165 25.20 7.43 -21.18
C LEU A 165 26.74 7.36 -21.12
N PRO A 166 27.38 6.17 -21.15
CA PRO A 166 28.84 6.09 -21.12
C PRO A 166 29.48 6.74 -22.36
N ALA A 167 28.84 6.67 -23.53
CA ALA A 167 29.34 7.32 -24.74
C ALA A 167 29.33 8.85 -24.60
N LEU A 168 28.26 9.43 -24.05
CA LEU A 168 28.14 10.88 -23.84
C LEU A 168 29.12 11.39 -22.78
N ILE A 169 29.33 10.64 -21.69
CA ILE A 169 30.35 10.96 -20.69
C ILE A 169 31.74 10.96 -21.32
N ALA A 170 32.09 9.91 -22.08
CA ALA A 170 33.38 9.82 -22.76
C ALA A 170 33.56 10.95 -23.79
N PHE A 171 32.49 11.31 -24.52
CA PHE A 171 32.48 12.42 -25.47
C PHE A 171 32.80 13.75 -24.78
N GLN A 172 32.11 14.07 -23.67
CA GLN A 172 32.36 15.30 -22.92
C GLN A 172 33.77 15.34 -22.31
N GLN A 173 34.35 14.20 -21.92
CA GLN A 173 35.72 14.13 -21.44
C GLN A 173 36.74 14.40 -22.55
N GLN A 174 36.50 13.89 -23.76
CA GLN A 174 37.41 14.06 -24.89
C GLN A 174 37.28 15.42 -25.57
N PHE A 175 36.07 15.98 -25.64
CA PHE A 175 35.76 17.24 -26.33
C PHE A 175 34.98 18.20 -25.41
N PRO A 176 35.60 18.71 -24.33
CA PRO A 176 34.89 19.42 -23.27
C PRO A 176 34.21 20.73 -23.69
N SER A 177 34.64 21.34 -24.80
CA SER A 177 34.08 22.60 -25.31
C SER A 177 33.19 22.44 -26.54
N PHE A 178 33.05 21.23 -27.09
CA PHE A 178 32.30 21.00 -28.33
C PHE A 178 30.81 20.88 -28.03
N GLU A 179 30.00 21.80 -28.58
CA GLU A 179 28.53 21.85 -28.41
C GLU A 179 28.10 21.63 -26.96
N ARG A 180 28.77 22.31 -26.01
CA ARG A 180 28.66 21.98 -24.58
C ARG A 180 27.22 22.03 -24.08
N GLU A 181 26.49 23.09 -24.41
CA GLU A 181 25.09 23.28 -24.04
C GLU A 181 24.21 22.12 -24.52
N GLU A 182 24.37 21.70 -25.78
CA GLU A 182 23.64 20.57 -26.34
C GLU A 182 23.99 19.26 -25.63
N THR A 183 25.27 19.01 -25.40
CA THR A 183 25.70 17.77 -24.73
C THR A 183 25.25 17.71 -23.27
N ASP A 184 25.14 18.86 -22.58
CA ASP A 184 24.62 18.94 -21.21
C ASP A 184 23.13 18.67 -21.17
N GLN A 185 22.38 19.21 -22.12
CA GLN A 185 20.96 18.92 -22.27
C GLN A 185 20.73 17.43 -22.57
N LEU A 186 21.48 16.85 -23.50
CA LEU A 186 21.42 15.41 -23.79
C LEU A 186 21.77 14.57 -22.56
N LEU A 187 22.74 14.99 -21.75
CA LEU A 187 23.16 14.26 -20.56
C LEU A 187 22.08 14.31 -19.47
N TYR A 188 21.47 15.48 -19.28
CA TYR A 188 20.28 15.64 -18.43
C TYR A 188 19.15 14.71 -18.89
N ASP A 189 18.81 14.73 -20.18
CA ASP A 189 17.72 13.92 -20.73
C ASP A 189 17.98 12.42 -20.58
N VAL A 190 19.21 11.97 -20.82
CA VAL A 190 19.62 10.57 -20.64
C VAL A 190 19.53 10.16 -19.16
N TYR A 191 20.09 10.95 -18.24
CA TYR A 191 20.01 10.63 -16.81
C TYR A 191 18.57 10.60 -16.30
N MET A 192 17.74 11.57 -16.72
CA MET A 192 16.34 11.63 -16.31
C MET A 192 15.55 10.42 -16.83
N ASN A 193 15.58 10.17 -18.13
CA ASN A 193 14.78 9.09 -18.72
C ASN A 193 15.29 7.71 -18.30
N TYR A 194 16.61 7.51 -18.25
CA TYR A 194 17.16 6.24 -17.81
C TYR A 194 16.92 6.01 -16.32
N GLY A 195 17.03 7.06 -15.50
CA GLY A 195 16.66 7.03 -14.10
C GLY A 195 15.21 6.59 -13.90
N LEU A 196 14.27 7.16 -14.65
CA LEU A 196 12.84 6.79 -14.63
C LEU A 196 12.58 5.35 -15.07
N ASP A 197 13.28 4.87 -16.10
CA ASP A 197 13.12 3.48 -16.56
C ASP A 197 13.66 2.48 -15.50
N LEU A 198 14.77 2.80 -14.84
CA LEU A 198 15.36 1.94 -13.82
C LEU A 198 14.63 1.99 -12.47
N ILE A 199 14.19 3.17 -12.04
CA ILE A 199 13.54 3.36 -10.74
C ILE A 199 12.19 2.65 -10.66
N SER A 200 11.55 2.44 -11.82
CA SER A 200 10.30 1.70 -11.95
C SER A 200 10.53 0.19 -12.10
N GLY A 201 11.77 -0.25 -12.31
CA GLY A 201 12.17 -1.66 -12.48
C GLY A 201 13.00 -2.17 -11.31
N GLU A 202 13.78 -3.24 -11.53
CA GLU A 202 14.51 -3.92 -10.43
C GLU A 202 15.70 -3.13 -9.88
N LYS A 203 16.17 -2.08 -10.57
CA LYS A 203 17.38 -1.33 -10.21
C LYS A 203 17.04 0.03 -9.58
N VAL A 204 16.21 0.01 -8.54
CA VAL A 204 15.66 1.21 -7.89
C VAL A 204 16.76 2.20 -7.47
N GLU A 205 17.78 1.72 -6.74
CA GLU A 205 18.87 2.57 -6.24
C GLU A 205 19.68 3.21 -7.38
N LEU A 206 19.93 2.46 -8.47
CA LEU A 206 20.62 2.98 -9.64
C LEU A 206 19.76 4.02 -10.37
N GLY A 207 18.44 3.82 -10.42
CA GLY A 207 17.49 4.80 -10.93
C GLY A 207 17.52 6.09 -10.11
N MET A 208 17.46 5.99 -8.78
CA MET A 208 17.59 7.13 -7.87
C MET A 208 18.92 7.89 -8.06
N TYR A 209 20.03 7.15 -8.24
CA TYR A 209 21.33 7.73 -8.53
C TYR A 209 21.30 8.57 -9.81
N TYR A 210 20.78 8.04 -10.93
CA TYR A 210 20.71 8.80 -12.18
C TYR A 210 19.75 9.99 -12.10
N LEU A 211 18.62 9.90 -11.42
CA LEU A 211 17.76 11.07 -11.20
C LEU A 211 18.47 12.14 -10.35
N THR A 212 19.31 11.73 -9.40
CA THR A 212 20.15 12.65 -8.64
C THR A 212 21.20 13.33 -9.52
N GLN A 213 21.79 12.61 -10.48
CA GLN A 213 22.71 13.21 -11.47
C GLN A 213 21.97 14.19 -12.39
N ALA A 214 20.78 13.85 -12.88
CA ALA A 214 19.96 14.77 -13.68
C ALA A 214 19.66 16.07 -12.89
N LYS A 215 19.33 15.95 -11.61
CA LYS A 215 19.06 17.12 -10.74
C LYS A 215 20.25 18.09 -10.61
N GLN A 216 21.48 17.62 -10.81
CA GLN A 216 22.67 18.48 -10.81
C GLN A 216 22.80 19.31 -12.09
N LEU A 217 22.18 18.86 -13.18
CA LEU A 217 22.22 19.50 -14.50
C LEU A 217 20.98 20.38 -14.77
N GLY A 218 19.85 20.07 -14.14
CA GLY A 218 18.61 20.84 -14.28
C GLY A 218 17.52 20.40 -13.30
N ASP A 219 16.41 21.14 -13.26
CA ASP A 219 15.28 20.82 -12.40
C ASP A 219 14.53 19.59 -12.91
N LEU A 220 14.31 18.61 -12.03
CA LEU A 220 13.50 17.44 -12.36
C LEU A 220 12.03 17.83 -12.56
N PRO A 221 11.30 17.22 -13.51
CA PRO A 221 9.85 17.36 -13.57
C PRO A 221 9.18 16.76 -12.32
N GLN A 222 7.96 17.19 -12.01
CA GLN A 222 7.24 16.74 -10.80
C GLN A 222 7.12 15.21 -10.75
N SER A 223 6.75 14.57 -11.85
CA SER A 223 6.67 13.10 -11.93
C SER A 223 7.97 12.40 -11.55
N ALA A 224 9.14 12.91 -11.94
CA ALA A 224 10.42 12.33 -11.54
C ALA A 224 10.71 12.49 -10.03
N ARG A 225 10.29 13.62 -9.43
CA ARG A 225 10.37 13.81 -7.97
C ARG A 225 9.43 12.86 -7.22
N ASP A 226 8.25 12.60 -7.77
CA ASP A 226 7.32 11.64 -7.19
C ASP A 226 7.92 10.23 -7.19
N TYR A 227 8.51 9.79 -8.30
CA TYR A 227 9.22 8.51 -8.38
C TYR A 227 10.42 8.43 -7.42
N GLN A 228 11.19 9.51 -7.23
CA GLN A 228 12.24 9.54 -6.20
C GLN A 228 11.66 9.31 -4.80
N THR A 229 10.58 10.02 -4.46
CA THR A 229 9.92 9.89 -3.15
C THR A 229 9.40 8.46 -2.93
N TRP A 230 8.81 7.84 -3.95
CA TRP A 230 8.32 6.45 -3.86
C TRP A 230 9.45 5.44 -3.73
N ALA A 231 10.56 5.64 -4.44
CA ALA A 231 11.74 4.82 -4.34
C ALA A 231 12.41 4.93 -2.96
N GLU A 232 12.42 6.11 -2.35
CA GLU A 232 12.89 6.32 -0.98
C GLU A 232 12.03 5.57 0.02
N LEU A 233 10.69 5.66 -0.08
CA LEU A 233 9.77 4.91 0.77
C LEU A 233 9.95 3.39 0.58
N TYR A 234 10.09 2.93 -0.67
CA TYR A 234 10.32 1.52 -0.98
C TYR A 234 11.63 1.03 -0.37
N THR A 235 12.73 1.76 -0.57
CA THR A 235 14.06 1.39 -0.07
C THR A 235 14.07 1.33 1.46
N GLN A 236 13.40 2.28 2.12
CA GLN A 236 13.22 2.24 3.58
C GLN A 236 12.36 1.03 4.00
N GLY A 237 11.20 0.83 3.39
CA GLY A 237 10.30 -0.29 3.72
C GLY A 237 10.95 -1.67 3.53
N ILE A 238 11.68 -1.86 2.43
CA ILE A 238 12.34 -3.13 2.13
C ILE A 238 13.56 -3.38 3.03
N SER A 239 14.26 -2.34 3.48
CA SER A 239 15.41 -2.47 4.39
C SER A 239 15.03 -3.05 5.76
N PHE A 240 13.78 -2.85 6.20
CA PHE A 240 13.24 -3.41 7.44
C PHE A 240 12.44 -4.70 7.23
N TYR A 241 12.18 -5.10 5.99
CA TYR A 241 11.35 -6.26 5.67
C TYR A 241 11.97 -7.55 6.22
N GLY A 242 11.17 -8.36 6.92
CA GLY A 242 11.69 -9.58 7.56
C GLY A 242 12.42 -9.37 8.90
N VAL A 243 12.75 -8.12 9.26
CA VAL A 243 13.57 -7.80 10.43
C VAL A 243 12.80 -6.96 11.44
N ASN A 244 12.19 -5.86 10.99
CA ASN A 244 11.32 -5.01 11.78
C ASN A 244 10.03 -4.74 10.99
N TRP A 245 9.03 -5.55 11.26
CA TRP A 245 7.76 -5.50 10.55
C TRP A 245 6.95 -4.24 10.82
N ASP A 246 7.11 -3.61 11.98
CA ASP A 246 6.44 -2.34 12.31
C ASP A 246 7.01 -1.18 11.48
N ALA A 247 8.35 -1.06 11.45
CA ALA A 247 9.02 -0.08 10.60
C ALA A 247 8.73 -0.34 9.11
N SER A 248 8.73 -1.60 8.66
CA SER A 248 8.40 -1.94 7.28
C SER A 248 6.96 -1.55 6.92
N ALA A 249 5.98 -1.89 7.78
CA ALA A 249 4.58 -1.53 7.58
C ALA A 249 4.36 0.00 7.56
N TYR A 250 5.10 0.76 8.37
CA TYR A 250 5.06 2.22 8.38
C TYR A 250 5.34 2.80 6.98
N TYR A 251 6.47 2.45 6.37
CA TYR A 251 6.84 2.98 5.05
C TYR A 251 5.94 2.48 3.93
N PHE A 252 5.56 1.20 3.96
CA PHE A 252 4.70 0.64 2.92
C PHE A 252 3.25 1.16 3.00
N ARG A 253 2.79 1.64 4.16
CA ARG A 253 1.47 2.27 4.29
C ARG A 253 1.40 3.57 3.50
N ASP A 254 2.42 4.41 3.63
CA ASP A 254 2.54 5.65 2.86
C ASP A 254 2.71 5.37 1.37
N LEU A 255 3.56 4.39 1.03
CA LEU A 255 3.82 4.04 -0.36
C LEU A 255 2.60 3.44 -1.06
N CYS A 256 1.89 2.49 -0.44
CA CYS A 256 0.68 1.91 -1.02
C CYS A 256 -0.43 2.96 -1.19
N LEU A 257 -0.52 3.94 -0.29
CA LEU A 257 -1.48 5.02 -0.41
C LEU A 257 -1.16 5.96 -1.59
N ALA A 258 0.12 6.31 -1.77
CA ALA A 258 0.56 7.25 -2.79
C ALA A 258 0.68 6.61 -4.19
N ALA A 259 1.26 5.42 -4.26
CA ALA A 259 1.60 4.69 -5.48
C ALA A 259 1.36 3.18 -5.31
N PRO A 260 0.10 2.73 -5.33
CA PRO A 260 -0.26 1.32 -5.15
C PRO A 260 0.21 0.41 -6.30
N PHE A 261 0.64 0.99 -7.43
CA PHE A 261 1.22 0.31 -8.58
C PHE A 261 2.74 0.18 -8.51
N TYR A 262 3.40 0.89 -7.60
CA TYR A 262 4.86 0.94 -7.55
C TYR A 262 5.42 -0.23 -6.74
N GLN A 263 6.24 -1.08 -7.36
CA GLN A 263 7.01 -2.15 -6.71
C GLN A 263 6.20 -3.02 -5.73
N SER A 264 4.99 -3.44 -6.10
CA SER A 264 4.12 -4.26 -5.25
C SER A 264 3.92 -3.68 -3.84
N SER A 265 3.88 -2.35 -3.71
CA SER A 265 3.85 -1.64 -2.43
C SER A 265 2.75 -2.13 -1.48
N CYS A 266 1.54 -2.39 -2.01
CA CYS A 266 0.43 -2.89 -1.22
C CYS A 266 0.60 -4.36 -0.80
N ASP A 267 1.22 -5.21 -1.63
CA ASP A 267 1.48 -6.61 -1.26
C ASP A 267 2.54 -6.69 -0.14
N HIS A 268 3.56 -5.85 -0.22
CA HIS A 268 4.55 -5.70 0.84
C HIS A 268 3.91 -5.18 2.14
N LEU A 269 3.01 -4.19 2.05
CA LEU A 269 2.25 -3.72 3.19
C LEU A 269 1.42 -4.84 3.84
N ILE A 270 0.63 -5.58 3.05
CA ILE A 270 -0.17 -6.71 3.55
C ILE A 270 0.74 -7.70 4.29
N THR A 271 1.86 -8.07 3.69
CA THR A 271 2.77 -9.05 4.30
C THR A 271 3.37 -8.53 5.60
N ALA A 272 3.77 -7.25 5.64
CA ALA A 272 4.28 -6.63 6.85
C ALA A 272 3.21 -6.57 7.97
N LEU A 273 1.97 -6.20 7.64
CA LEU A 273 0.86 -6.16 8.61
C LEU A 273 0.53 -7.53 9.17
N VAL A 274 0.44 -8.55 8.31
CA VAL A 274 0.16 -9.93 8.74
C VAL A 274 1.29 -10.46 9.61
N SER A 275 2.55 -10.25 9.21
CA SER A 275 3.72 -10.70 9.99
C SER A 275 3.86 -9.97 11.32
N LEU A 276 3.49 -8.69 11.38
CA LEU A 276 3.42 -7.94 12.63
C LEU A 276 2.29 -8.45 13.52
N GLY A 277 1.11 -8.70 12.95
CA GLY A 277 -0.01 -9.30 13.66
C GLY A 277 0.34 -10.67 14.25
N ASP A 278 1.08 -11.49 13.49
CA ASP A 278 1.54 -12.81 13.92
C ASP A 278 2.51 -12.73 15.11
N GLN A 279 3.37 -11.70 15.17
CA GLN A 279 4.24 -11.47 16.33
C GLN A 279 3.45 -11.09 17.58
N TYR A 280 2.46 -10.19 17.45
CA TYR A 280 1.59 -9.83 18.57
C TYR A 280 0.77 -11.03 19.05
N ALA A 281 0.21 -11.82 18.13
CA ALA A 281 -0.51 -13.05 18.44
C ALA A 281 0.38 -14.08 19.15
N PHE A 282 1.63 -14.26 18.67
CA PHE A 282 2.62 -15.12 19.32
C PHE A 282 2.95 -14.65 20.75
N ALA A 283 3.00 -13.34 20.97
CA ALA A 283 3.17 -12.73 22.30
C ALA A 283 1.89 -12.74 23.15
N GLN A 284 0.79 -13.32 22.66
CA GLN A 284 -0.54 -13.34 23.28
C GLN A 284 -1.17 -11.95 23.47
N ASP A 285 -0.69 -10.96 22.73
CA ASP A 285 -1.26 -9.61 22.67
C ASP A 285 -2.25 -9.52 21.50
N TRP A 286 -3.46 -10.03 21.74
CA TRP A 286 -4.41 -10.33 20.69
C TRP A 286 -5.11 -9.10 20.11
N CYS A 287 -5.28 -8.03 20.89
CA CYS A 287 -6.02 -6.85 20.43
C CYS A 287 -5.25 -6.04 19.38
N PRO A 288 -3.94 -5.75 19.53
CA PRO A 288 -3.12 -5.20 18.45
C PRO A 288 -3.05 -6.11 17.23
N ALA A 289 -2.93 -7.43 17.43
CA ALA A 289 -2.95 -8.39 16.34
C ALA A 289 -4.25 -8.30 15.52
N GLN A 290 -5.40 -8.24 16.20
CA GLN A 290 -6.71 -8.08 15.55
C GLN A 290 -6.75 -6.81 14.69
N ASN A 291 -6.25 -5.68 15.18
CA ASN A 291 -6.24 -4.42 14.44
C ASN A 291 -5.39 -4.51 13.16
N LEU A 292 -4.22 -5.15 13.24
CA LEU A 292 -3.34 -5.33 12.09
C LEU A 292 -3.95 -6.24 11.03
N TYR A 293 -4.59 -7.35 11.44
CA TYR A 293 -5.31 -8.20 10.50
C TYR A 293 -6.52 -7.50 9.87
N ASN A 294 -7.27 -6.71 10.65
CA ASN A 294 -8.39 -5.93 10.13
C ASN A 294 -7.93 -4.95 9.05
N GLU A 295 -6.77 -4.34 9.22
CA GLU A 295 -6.20 -3.45 8.22
C GLU A 295 -5.75 -4.22 6.97
N ALA A 296 -5.02 -5.33 7.13
CA ALA A 296 -4.60 -6.17 6.01
C ALA A 296 -5.79 -6.64 5.16
N ILE A 297 -6.92 -6.99 5.79
CA ILE A 297 -8.16 -7.39 5.11
C ILE A 297 -8.70 -6.28 4.21
N SER A 298 -8.47 -5.01 4.55
CA SER A 298 -8.90 -3.85 3.74
C SER A 298 -8.19 -3.72 2.40
N TYR A 299 -7.03 -4.35 2.24
CA TYR A 299 -6.33 -4.44 0.97
C TYR A 299 -6.62 -5.76 0.26
N GLN A 300 -6.62 -6.89 0.99
CA GLN A 300 -6.89 -8.20 0.41
C GLN A 300 -7.56 -9.13 1.43
N THR A 301 -8.64 -9.78 1.01
CA THR A 301 -9.34 -10.76 1.84
C THR A 301 -9.01 -12.19 1.41
N THR A 302 -8.42 -12.98 2.31
CA THR A 302 -8.19 -14.43 2.12
C THR A 302 -8.82 -15.24 3.25
N ALA A 303 -9.05 -16.54 3.02
CA ALA A 303 -9.60 -17.42 4.07
C ALA A 303 -8.66 -17.51 5.28
N GLU A 304 -7.35 -17.60 5.03
CA GLU A 304 -6.33 -17.63 6.09
C GLU A 304 -6.34 -16.36 6.94
N LEU A 305 -6.36 -15.19 6.30
CA LEU A 305 -6.36 -13.92 7.01
C LEU A 305 -7.66 -13.70 7.81
N ASN A 306 -8.80 -14.14 7.29
CA ASN A 306 -10.06 -14.13 8.03
C ASN A 306 -10.01 -15.03 9.27
N ASN A 307 -9.35 -16.19 9.19
CA ASN A 307 -9.18 -17.08 10.33
C ASN A 307 -8.30 -16.42 11.40
N LYS A 308 -7.13 -15.89 11.01
CA LYS A 308 -6.22 -15.15 11.92
C LYS A 308 -6.94 -13.99 12.62
N ARG A 309 -7.71 -13.19 11.88
CA ARG A 309 -8.51 -12.09 12.42
C ARG A 309 -9.57 -12.57 13.41
N THR A 310 -10.29 -13.63 13.08
CA THR A 310 -11.35 -14.19 13.95
C THR A 310 -10.77 -14.75 15.24
N GLU A 311 -9.67 -15.50 15.16
CA GLU A 311 -8.94 -16.00 16.31
C GLU A 311 -8.44 -14.84 17.20
N ALA A 312 -7.82 -13.82 16.61
CA ALA A 312 -7.36 -12.66 17.35
C ALA A 312 -8.52 -11.89 18.01
N GLN A 313 -9.66 -11.77 17.34
CA GLN A 313 -10.85 -11.15 17.89
C GLN A 313 -11.40 -11.93 19.10
N GLU A 314 -11.54 -13.24 18.99
CA GLU A 314 -12.03 -14.09 20.09
C GLU A 314 -11.11 -13.99 21.31
N ASN A 315 -9.80 -14.09 21.10
CA ASN A 315 -8.83 -14.02 22.18
C ASN A 315 -8.69 -12.60 22.76
N CYS A 316 -8.86 -11.55 21.95
CA CYS A 316 -8.91 -10.17 22.43
C CYS A 316 -10.11 -9.94 23.36
N LEU A 317 -11.29 -10.49 23.05
CA LEU A 317 -12.47 -10.39 23.91
C LEU A 317 -12.32 -11.13 25.25
N LEU A 318 -11.51 -12.19 25.28
CA LEU A 318 -11.21 -12.96 26.47
C LEU A 318 -10.09 -12.33 27.32
N ALA A 319 -9.30 -11.42 26.74
CA ALA A 319 -8.24 -10.74 27.45
C ALA A 319 -8.84 -9.88 28.58
N THR A 320 -8.53 -10.24 29.83
CA THR A 320 -8.77 -9.36 30.97
C THR A 320 -7.67 -8.30 30.95
N PRO A 321 -7.97 -7.00 31.12
CA PRO A 321 -6.92 -5.98 31.12
C PRO A 321 -5.91 -6.33 32.21
N THR A 322 -4.68 -6.66 31.80
CA THR A 322 -3.56 -6.77 32.74
C THR A 322 -3.41 -5.40 33.40
N PRO A 323 -3.51 -5.29 34.73
CA PRO A 323 -3.22 -4.04 35.41
C PRO A 323 -1.82 -3.60 34.97
N SER A 324 -1.72 -2.41 34.39
CA SER A 324 -0.43 -1.76 34.23
C SER A 324 0.16 -1.62 35.63
N GLU A 325 1.21 -2.38 35.93
CA GLU A 325 1.93 -2.15 37.18
C GLU A 325 2.37 -0.69 37.19
N PRO A 326 2.11 0.06 38.28
CA PRO A 326 2.62 1.41 38.38
C PRO A 326 4.15 1.33 38.24
N ILE A 327 4.69 2.08 37.28
CA ILE A 327 6.13 2.27 37.11
C ILE A 327 6.67 2.77 38.45
N THR A 328 7.28 1.88 39.24
CA THR A 328 7.73 2.20 40.61
C THR A 328 9.18 2.70 40.62
N ASP A 329 9.85 2.68 39.47
CA ASP A 329 11.25 3.11 39.27
C ASP A 329 11.35 4.32 38.32
N THR A 330 10.54 5.35 38.54
CA THR A 330 10.93 6.69 38.08
C THR A 330 11.99 7.21 39.04
N VAL A 331 13.27 7.08 38.66
CA VAL A 331 14.33 7.87 39.30
C VAL A 331 14.03 9.34 39.01
N PRO A 332 13.79 10.19 40.03
CA PRO A 332 13.63 11.61 39.80
C PRO A 332 14.96 12.17 39.31
N ILE A 333 15.00 12.65 38.07
CA ILE A 333 16.07 13.51 37.59
C ILE A 333 15.93 14.80 38.41
N THR A 334 16.74 14.92 39.47
CA THR A 334 16.71 16.06 40.40
C THR A 334 17.76 17.11 40.03
N ASP A 335 18.26 17.09 38.80
CA ASP A 335 19.32 18.01 38.37
C ASP A 335 19.02 18.68 37.02
N THR A 336 17.77 19.15 36.86
CA THR A 336 17.49 20.20 35.89
C THR A 336 17.88 21.53 36.52
N ALA A 337 19.17 21.87 36.49
CA ALA A 337 19.56 23.26 36.61
C ALA A 337 18.82 24.05 35.52
N PRO A 338 18.17 25.19 35.85
CA PRO A 338 17.62 26.06 34.83
C PRO A 338 18.74 26.45 33.88
N PHE A 339 18.53 26.24 32.59
CA PHE A 339 19.41 26.79 31.57
C PHE A 339 19.25 28.31 31.62
N GLU A 340 20.17 29.01 32.29
CA GLU A 340 20.38 30.46 32.13
C GLU A 340 21.03 30.70 30.77
N GLY A 341 20.29 30.40 29.70
CA GLY A 341 20.61 30.83 28.35
C GLY A 341 19.84 32.09 28.05
N ASP A 342 20.54 33.14 27.60
CA ASP A 342 19.93 34.38 27.13
C ASP A 342 18.81 34.09 26.12
N PRO A 343 17.70 34.87 26.15
CA PRO A 343 16.60 34.67 25.24
C PRO A 343 17.08 34.74 23.79
N PHE A 344 16.75 33.70 23.03
CA PHE A 344 16.99 33.61 21.60
C PHE A 344 16.25 34.77 20.91
N ILE A 345 17.00 35.81 20.51
CA ILE A 345 16.47 36.90 19.70
C ILE A 345 16.21 36.31 18.31
N LEU A 346 14.94 36.20 17.91
CA LEU A 346 14.60 35.94 16.51
C LEU A 346 15.10 37.14 15.66
N PRO A 347 15.93 36.92 14.63
CA PRO A 347 16.19 37.96 13.66
C PRO A 347 14.92 38.19 12.82
N THR A 348 14.19 39.25 13.16
CA THR A 348 13.20 39.85 12.26
C THR A 348 13.96 40.70 11.25
N GLU A 349 14.41 40.10 10.16
CA GLU A 349 14.74 40.87 8.97
C GLU A 349 13.53 40.90 8.04
N THR A 350 12.86 42.05 8.05
CA THR A 350 11.94 42.47 6.99
C THR A 350 12.82 42.87 5.80
N PRO A 351 12.56 42.38 4.57
CA PRO A 351 13.31 42.83 3.41
C PRO A 351 12.98 44.31 3.12
N GLU A 352 13.97 45.19 3.24
CA GLU A 352 13.91 46.51 2.62
C GLU A 352 14.20 46.35 1.12
N THR A 353 13.25 46.77 0.29
CA THR A 353 13.40 46.96 -1.16
C THR A 353 14.42 48.06 -1.45
N PRO A 354 15.22 47.91 -2.51
CA PRO A 354 14.94 48.70 -3.71
C PRO A 354 14.81 47.87 -5.00
#